data_AF-A0A1X9T0J5-F1
#
_entry.id   AF-A0A1X9T0J5-F1
#
_cell.length_a   1.000
_cell.length_b   1.000
_cell.length_c   1.000
_cell.angle_alpha   90.00
_cell.angle_beta   90.00
_cell.angle_gamma   90.00
#
_symmetry.space_group_name_H-M   'P 1'
#
loop_
_entity.id
_entity.type
_entity.pdbx_description
1 polymer ?
#
loop_
_entity_poly.entity_id
_entity_poly.type
_entity_poly.pdbx_seq_one_letter_code
_entity_poly.pdbx_strand_id
1 'polypeptide(L)'
;MHWQDTQIAVVEHGGRFFALNGWNDEYFDRCWECSSKDGKKFDSIVGDETYRIWHDENGVRLEPNCFGAKESTEYMYKVLVPYSGAANSLSGEILRAVLCIENKESRIDGAIKFLENHIDDSATLELLEFIKNGDGSKFAELKSRIESDIYSKFLANEFIDNYEDFEDLAD
;
A
#
# COMPACT_ATOMS: atom_id res chain seq x y z
N MET A 1 -15.18 15.33 -4.95
CA MET A 1 -14.60 14.05 -5.40
C MET A 1 -13.56 13.72 -4.36
N HIS A 2 -13.98 12.97 -3.34
CA HIS A 2 -13.18 12.73 -2.14
C HIS A 2 -12.16 11.64 -2.43
N TRP A 3 -10.93 11.88 -2.00
CA TRP A 3 -9.74 11.05 -2.19
C TRP A 3 -9.78 9.71 -1.41
N GLN A 4 -10.96 9.17 -1.14
CA GLN A 4 -11.17 7.95 -0.33
C GLN A 4 -11.28 6.66 -1.17
N ASP A 5 -11.20 6.74 -2.50
CA ASP A 5 -11.49 5.60 -3.38
C ASP A 5 -10.27 5.11 -4.19
N THR A 6 -9.08 4.97 -3.58
CA THR A 6 -8.10 3.99 -4.09
C THR A 6 -8.52 2.57 -3.69
N GLN A 7 -9.76 2.20 -4.04
CA GLN A 7 -10.26 0.85 -3.83
C GLN A 7 -9.43 -0.10 -4.66
N ILE A 8 -8.76 -1.05 -4.00
CA ILE A 8 -8.20 -2.18 -4.74
C ILE A 8 -9.32 -3.10 -5.17
N ALA A 9 -9.59 -3.10 -6.47
CA ALA A 9 -10.53 -4.03 -7.08
C ALA A 9 -9.80 -5.34 -7.36
N VAL A 10 -10.32 -6.46 -6.83
CA VAL A 10 -9.88 -7.79 -7.26
C VAL A 10 -10.84 -8.29 -8.33
N VAL A 11 -10.34 -8.41 -9.57
CA VAL A 11 -11.13 -8.88 -10.71
C VAL A 11 -10.66 -10.25 -11.18
N GLU A 12 -11.58 -11.06 -11.68
CA GLU A 12 -11.26 -12.31 -12.36
C GLU A 12 -11.33 -12.10 -13.87
N HIS A 13 -10.27 -12.47 -14.59
CA HIS A 13 -10.26 -12.44 -16.05
C HIS A 13 -9.55 -13.68 -16.59
N GLY A 14 -10.26 -14.47 -17.41
CA GLY A 14 -9.72 -15.71 -17.99
C GLY A 14 -9.29 -16.76 -16.97
N GLY A 15 -9.95 -16.82 -15.80
CA GLY A 15 -9.62 -17.74 -14.70
C GLY A 15 -8.41 -17.34 -13.85
N ARG A 16 -7.91 -16.11 -14.02
CA ARG A 16 -6.81 -15.51 -13.24
C ARG A 16 -7.35 -14.32 -12.44
N PHE A 17 -6.73 -14.02 -11.31
CA PHE A 17 -7.16 -12.93 -10.42
C PHE A 17 -6.20 -11.74 -10.53
N PHE A 18 -6.73 -10.53 -10.56
CA PHE A 18 -5.95 -9.31 -10.66
C PHE A 18 -6.35 -8.30 -9.60
N ALA A 19 -5.39 -7.76 -8.85
CA ALA A 19 -5.59 -6.61 -7.98
C ALA A 19 -5.30 -5.33 -8.76
N LEU A 20 -6.23 -4.37 -8.74
CA LEU A 20 -6.17 -3.13 -9.50
C LEU A 20 -6.14 -1.95 -8.52
N ASN A 21 -5.25 -0.97 -8.69
CA ASN A 21 -5.15 0.20 -7.80
C ASN A 21 -5.05 1.50 -8.60
N GLY A 22 -5.36 2.64 -7.97
CA GLY A 22 -5.20 3.97 -8.53
C GLY A 22 -6.26 4.28 -9.58
N TRP A 23 -7.54 4.09 -9.23
CA TRP A 23 -8.64 4.46 -10.13
C TRP A 23 -8.74 5.98 -10.27
N ASN A 24 -8.84 6.48 -11.51
CA ASN A 24 -8.92 7.91 -11.82
C ASN A 24 -10.19 8.30 -12.60
N ASP A 25 -11.29 7.58 -12.38
CA ASP A 25 -12.57 7.67 -13.11
C ASP A 25 -12.59 7.10 -14.53
N GLU A 26 -11.44 6.82 -15.13
CA GLU A 26 -11.35 6.19 -16.46
C GLU A 26 -10.57 4.88 -16.49
N TYR A 27 -9.51 4.76 -15.68
CA TYR A 27 -8.66 3.58 -15.62
C TYR A 27 -8.01 3.41 -14.25
N PHE A 28 -7.51 2.20 -13.99
CA PHE A 28 -6.60 1.92 -12.88
C PHE A 28 -5.15 2.17 -13.31
N ASP A 29 -4.38 2.86 -12.47
CA ASP A 29 -2.97 3.17 -12.72
C ASP A 29 -2.05 1.95 -12.55
N ARG A 30 -2.48 0.93 -11.79
CA ARG A 30 -1.65 -0.25 -11.47
C ARG A 30 -2.45 -1.55 -11.44
N CYS A 31 -1.83 -2.66 -11.86
CA CYS A 31 -2.44 -3.99 -11.98
C CYS A 31 -1.45 -5.09 -11.56
N TRP A 32 -1.91 -6.10 -10.81
CA TRP A 32 -1.06 -7.23 -10.40
C TRP A 32 -1.84 -8.52 -10.43
N GLU A 33 -1.17 -9.64 -10.72
CA GLU A 33 -1.80 -10.95 -10.66
C GLU A 33 -1.70 -11.53 -9.25
N CYS A 34 -2.81 -12.12 -8.79
CA CYS A 34 -2.94 -12.79 -7.51
C CYS A 34 -3.14 -14.29 -7.72
N SER A 35 -2.64 -15.09 -6.78
CA SER A 35 -2.88 -16.55 -6.77
C SER A 35 -4.34 -16.91 -6.49
N SER A 36 -5.08 -15.99 -5.88
CA SER A 36 -6.40 -16.24 -5.31
C SER A 36 -7.30 -15.00 -5.34
N LYS A 37 -8.61 -15.28 -5.32
CA LYS A 37 -9.69 -14.28 -5.33
C LYS A 37 -9.72 -13.37 -4.10
N ASP A 38 -9.08 -13.78 -3.01
CA ASP A 38 -9.02 -13.00 -1.77
C ASP A 38 -7.99 -11.86 -1.83
N GLY A 39 -7.14 -11.82 -2.87
CA GLY A 39 -6.14 -10.75 -3.06
C GLY A 39 -5.07 -10.69 -1.97
N LYS A 40 -4.93 -11.72 -1.11
CA LYS A 40 -4.00 -11.71 0.03
C LYS A 40 -2.56 -12.03 -0.37
N LYS A 41 -2.37 -12.65 -1.53
CA LYS A 41 -1.07 -13.06 -2.03
C LYS A 41 -0.89 -12.61 -3.48
N PHE A 42 0.08 -11.72 -3.68
CA PHE A 42 0.48 -11.19 -4.98
C PHE A 42 1.59 -12.07 -5.56
N ASP A 43 1.35 -12.66 -6.71
CA ASP A 43 2.29 -13.62 -7.31
C ASP A 43 3.23 -12.95 -8.31
N SER A 44 2.75 -11.96 -9.06
CA SER A 44 3.58 -11.22 -10.01
C SER A 44 3.03 -9.83 -10.32
N ILE A 45 3.93 -8.90 -10.68
CA ILE A 45 3.55 -7.63 -11.26
C ILE A 45 3.09 -7.89 -12.69
N VAL A 46 1.81 -7.65 -12.93
CA VAL A 46 1.28 -7.57 -14.29
C VAL A 46 1.51 -6.16 -14.82
N GLY A 47 1.45 -5.15 -13.95
CA GLY A 47 1.86 -3.81 -14.29
C GLY A 47 1.87 -2.69 -13.24
N ASP A 48 2.95 -1.89 -13.24
CA ASP A 48 3.02 -0.49 -12.80
C ASP A 48 2.98 0.41 -14.06
N GLU A 49 1.96 1.27 -14.22
CA GLU A 49 1.75 2.09 -15.45
C GLU A 49 1.64 1.26 -16.76
N THR A 50 1.29 -0.03 -16.65
CA THR A 50 1.53 -1.02 -17.73
C THR A 50 0.30 -1.64 -18.32
N TYR A 51 -0.86 -1.50 -17.68
CA TYR A 51 -2.12 -1.88 -18.29
C TYR A 51 -3.19 -0.84 -17.94
N ARG A 52 -3.85 -0.30 -18.95
CA ARG A 52 -5.11 0.42 -18.77
C ARG A 52 -6.20 -0.63 -18.59
N ILE A 53 -6.97 -0.51 -17.51
CA ILE A 53 -8.08 -1.43 -17.21
C ILE A 53 -9.35 -0.61 -17.03
N TRP A 54 -10.38 -0.96 -17.78
CA TRP A 54 -11.66 -0.26 -17.77
C TRP A 54 -12.81 -1.23 -18.07
N HIS A 55 -14.02 -0.81 -17.71
CA HIS A 55 -15.25 -1.52 -18.02
C HIS A 55 -15.89 -0.95 -19.29
N ASP A 56 -16.29 -1.82 -20.21
CA ASP A 56 -17.18 -1.49 -21.32
C ASP A 56 -18.42 -2.40 -21.33
N GLU A 57 -19.28 -2.25 -22.32
CA GLU A 57 -20.50 -3.06 -22.52
C GLU A 57 -20.24 -4.58 -22.66
N ASN A 58 -18.98 -4.99 -22.84
CA ASN A 58 -18.54 -6.37 -22.97
C ASN A 58 -17.74 -6.88 -21.76
N GLY A 59 -17.60 -6.09 -20.70
CA GLY A 59 -16.94 -6.47 -19.45
C GLY A 59 -15.62 -5.75 -19.19
N VAL A 60 -14.71 -6.42 -18.48
CA VAL A 60 -13.38 -5.89 -18.12
C VAL A 60 -12.43 -6.01 -19.31
N ARG A 61 -11.82 -4.88 -19.69
CA ARG A 61 -10.78 -4.81 -20.73
C ARG A 61 -9.41 -4.58 -20.10
N LEU A 62 -8.38 -5.18 -20.69
CA LEU A 62 -6.98 -4.92 -20.36
C LEU A 62 -6.24 -4.52 -21.64
N GLU A 63 -5.54 -3.40 -21.62
CA GLU A 63 -4.65 -2.97 -22.70
C GLU A 63 -3.27 -2.59 -22.15
N PRO A 64 -2.16 -3.05 -22.76
CA PRO A 64 -0.83 -2.65 -22.34
C PRO A 64 -0.61 -1.14 -22.45
N ASN A 65 -0.24 -0.50 -21.35
CA ASN A 65 0.33 0.84 -21.31
C ASN A 65 1.87 0.73 -21.20
N CYS A 66 2.59 1.68 -21.76
CA CYS A 66 3.89 1.39 -22.36
C CYS A 66 5.14 1.63 -21.47
N PHE A 67 5.30 1.16 -20.23
CA PHE A 67 6.61 1.29 -19.51
C PHE A 67 6.98 0.15 -18.52
N GLY A 68 8.20 0.14 -17.94
CA GLY A 68 8.88 -1.07 -17.43
C GLY A 68 8.50 -1.53 -16.01
N ALA A 69 8.06 -2.78 -15.88
CA ALA A 69 7.79 -3.42 -14.59
C ALA A 69 9.06 -3.62 -13.74
N LYS A 70 9.00 -3.27 -12.44
CA LYS A 70 10.03 -3.63 -11.46
C LYS A 70 9.67 -4.94 -10.78
N GLU A 71 10.23 -6.05 -11.26
CA GLU A 71 9.96 -7.38 -10.70
C GLU A 71 10.60 -7.57 -9.31
N SER A 72 9.87 -7.25 -8.22
CA SER A 72 10.18 -7.84 -6.90
C SER A 72 8.96 -7.87 -5.97
N THR A 73 8.79 -8.99 -5.24
CA THR A 73 7.75 -9.16 -4.21
C THR A 73 7.82 -8.12 -3.11
N GLU A 74 9.02 -7.70 -2.76
CA GLU A 74 9.26 -6.61 -1.84
C GLU A 74 8.68 -5.28 -2.36
N TYR A 75 8.94 -4.94 -3.63
CA TYR A 75 8.39 -3.71 -4.23
C TYR A 75 6.86 -3.75 -4.31
N MET A 76 6.29 -4.91 -4.69
CA MET A 76 4.84 -5.12 -4.69
C MET A 76 4.23 -4.82 -3.31
N TYR A 77 4.83 -5.39 -2.27
CA TYR A 77 4.33 -5.28 -0.91
C TYR A 77 4.27 -3.81 -0.45
N LYS A 78 5.33 -3.03 -0.72
CA LYS A 78 5.41 -1.61 -0.33
C LYS A 78 4.34 -0.74 -1.02
N VAL A 79 3.99 -1.05 -2.27
CA VAL A 79 3.10 -0.20 -3.08
C VAL A 79 1.62 -0.56 -2.90
N LEU A 80 1.32 -1.82 -2.58
CA LEU A 80 -0.04 -2.35 -2.63
C LEU A 80 -0.71 -2.53 -1.28
N VAL A 81 0.02 -3.07 -0.32
CA VAL A 81 -0.51 -3.42 1.00
C VAL A 81 -1.24 -2.24 1.63
N PRO A 82 -0.69 -1.00 1.61
CA PRO A 82 -1.41 0.16 2.14
C PRO A 82 -2.76 0.46 1.48
N TYR A 83 -3.08 -0.10 0.32
CA TYR A 83 -4.35 0.19 -0.39
C TYR A 83 -5.22 -1.06 -0.62
N SER A 84 -4.76 -2.24 -0.20
CA SER A 84 -5.43 -3.51 -0.48
C SER A 84 -6.44 -3.88 0.61
N GLY A 85 -7.14 -5.01 0.46
CA GLY A 85 -7.87 -5.62 1.59
C GLY A 85 -6.97 -5.94 2.79
N ALA A 86 -5.64 -5.95 2.62
CA ALA A 86 -4.65 -6.00 3.69
C ALA A 86 -4.33 -4.63 4.32
N ALA A 87 -4.93 -3.52 3.87
CA ALA A 87 -4.95 -2.25 4.63
C ALA A 87 -5.76 -2.40 5.93
N ASN A 88 -6.75 -3.31 5.93
CA ASN A 88 -7.41 -3.80 7.15
C ASN A 88 -6.48 -4.70 8.00
N SER A 89 -5.16 -4.65 7.77
CA SER A 89 -4.16 -5.29 8.62
C SER A 89 -3.25 -4.22 9.21
N LEU A 90 -2.67 -4.50 10.37
CA LEU A 90 -1.81 -3.56 11.07
C LEU A 90 -0.63 -3.13 10.18
N SER A 91 -0.04 -4.10 9.48
CA SER A 91 1.03 -3.89 8.51
C SER A 91 0.63 -2.93 7.39
N GLY A 92 -0.61 -3.02 6.89
CA GLY A 92 -1.10 -2.13 5.85
C GLY A 92 -1.31 -0.71 6.35
N GLU A 93 -1.89 -0.55 7.54
CA GLU A 93 -2.11 0.77 8.13
C GLU A 93 -0.79 1.46 8.53
N ILE A 94 0.21 0.70 9.00
CA ILE A 94 1.57 1.23 9.23
C ILE A 94 2.17 1.75 7.92
N LEU A 95 2.07 1.01 6.81
CA LEU A 95 2.56 1.48 5.50
C LEU A 95 1.79 2.70 5.00
N ARG A 96 0.48 2.77 5.28
CA ARG A 96 -0.39 3.90 4.92
C ARG A 96 0.04 5.16 5.69
N ALA A 97 0.34 5.03 6.97
CA ALA A 97 0.91 6.09 7.79
C ALA A 97 2.28 6.57 7.28
N VAL A 98 3.18 5.66 6.87
CA VAL A 98 4.47 6.03 6.26
C VAL A 98 4.28 6.84 4.97
N LEU A 99 3.35 6.43 4.09
CA LEU A 99 3.04 7.16 2.85
C LEU A 99 2.43 8.53 3.11
N CYS A 100 1.54 8.65 4.11
CA CYS A 100 0.98 9.92 4.55
C CYS A 100 2.10 10.92 4.94
N ILE A 101 3.12 10.45 5.66
CA ILE A 101 4.31 11.24 6.02
C ILE A 101 5.13 11.61 4.79
N GLU A 102 5.41 10.65 3.89
CA GLU A 102 6.20 10.87 2.67
C GLU A 102 5.58 11.95 1.76
N ASN A 103 4.27 11.83 1.55
CA ASN A 103 3.48 12.71 0.68
C ASN A 103 3.14 14.04 1.35
N LYS A 104 3.46 14.18 2.64
CA LYS A 104 3.15 15.37 3.46
C LYS A 104 1.66 15.70 3.45
N GLU A 105 0.84 14.68 3.65
CA GLU A 105 -0.61 14.83 3.65
C GLU A 105 -1.11 15.58 4.91
N SER A 106 -2.38 15.98 4.94
CA SER A 106 -2.92 16.79 6.05
C SER A 106 -3.05 16.05 7.38
N ARG A 107 -2.80 14.73 7.42
CA ARG A 107 -3.03 13.83 8.57
C ARG A 107 -1.73 13.24 9.13
N ILE A 108 -0.60 13.91 8.92
CA ILE A 108 0.72 13.48 9.41
C ILE A 108 0.71 13.22 10.92
N ASP A 109 0.05 14.06 11.72
CA ASP A 109 0.05 13.90 13.18
C ASP A 109 -0.64 12.59 13.61
N GLY A 110 -1.73 12.22 12.95
CA GLY A 110 -2.40 10.93 13.16
C GLY A 110 -1.52 9.75 12.72
N ALA A 111 -0.85 9.88 11.56
CA ALA A 111 0.11 8.89 11.09
C ALA A 111 1.27 8.68 12.08
N ILE A 112 1.88 9.75 12.59
CA ILE A 112 2.96 9.67 13.58
C ILE A 112 2.47 8.97 14.85
N LYS A 113 1.32 9.37 15.40
CA LYS A 113 0.74 8.71 16.60
C LYS A 113 0.47 7.23 16.37
N PHE A 114 -0.05 6.87 15.20
CA PHE A 114 -0.30 5.48 14.84
C PHE A 114 1.00 4.66 14.83
N LEU A 115 2.05 5.19 14.22
CA LEU A 115 3.37 4.56 14.20
C LEU A 115 3.96 4.44 15.61
N GLU A 116 3.84 5.47 16.46
CA GLU A 116 4.31 5.45 17.86
C GLU A 116 3.62 4.34 18.68
N ASN A 117 2.34 4.07 18.43
CA ASN A 117 1.57 3.08 19.18
C ASN A 117 1.82 1.63 18.73
N HIS A 118 2.35 1.43 17.52
CA HIS A 118 2.38 0.10 16.88
C HIS A 118 3.78 -0.36 16.45
N ILE A 119 4.81 0.45 16.68
CA ILE A 119 6.21 0.09 16.45
C ILE A 119 6.89 -0.13 17.81
N ASP A 120 7.37 -1.36 18.04
CA ASP A 120 8.09 -1.70 19.28
C ASP A 120 9.62 -1.52 19.18
N ASP A 121 10.17 -1.30 17.98
CA ASP A 121 11.61 -1.19 17.77
C ASP A 121 12.13 0.20 18.17
N SER A 122 12.91 0.26 19.25
CA SER A 122 13.39 1.52 19.83
C SER A 122 14.21 2.39 18.88
N ALA A 123 15.00 1.78 17.98
CA ALA A 123 15.75 2.52 16.98
C ALA A 123 14.84 3.11 15.90
N THR A 124 13.71 2.47 15.58
CA THR A 124 12.71 3.00 14.64
C THR A 124 11.95 4.15 15.29
N LEU A 125 11.60 4.03 16.57
CA LEU A 125 10.99 5.10 17.35
C LEU A 125 11.90 6.32 17.48
N GLU A 126 13.22 6.12 17.65
CA GLU A 126 14.19 7.23 17.64
C GLU A 126 14.18 7.99 16.30
N LEU A 127 14.15 7.27 15.17
CA LEU A 127 14.04 7.88 13.85
C LEU A 127 12.71 8.64 13.67
N LEU A 128 11.61 8.11 14.21
CA LEU A 128 10.29 8.75 14.17
C LEU A 128 10.26 10.06 14.97
N GLU A 129 10.98 10.13 16.08
CA GLU A 129 11.09 11.34 16.90
C GLU A 129 11.77 12.49 16.12
N PHE A 130 12.73 12.22 15.23
CA PHE A 130 13.26 13.24 14.32
C PHE A 130 12.17 13.80 13.41
N ILE A 131 11.33 12.93 12.83
CA ILE A 131 10.23 13.34 11.95
C ILE A 131 9.21 14.19 12.70
N LYS A 132 8.84 13.76 13.91
CA LYS A 132 7.92 14.49 14.80
C LYS A 132 8.42 15.89 15.14
N ASN A 133 9.74 16.05 15.29
CA ASN A 133 10.38 17.34 15.53
C ASN A 133 10.63 18.16 14.24
N GLY A 134 10.09 17.72 13.10
CA GLY A 134 10.18 18.40 11.81
C GLY A 134 11.47 18.14 11.03
N ASP A 135 12.33 17.23 11.50
CA ASP A 135 13.56 16.84 10.81
C ASP A 135 13.32 15.65 9.87
N GLY A 136 12.99 15.95 8.61
CA GLY A 136 12.81 14.95 7.56
C GLY A 136 14.10 14.27 7.07
N SER A 137 15.29 14.66 7.54
CA SER A 137 16.56 14.10 7.05
C SER A 137 16.70 12.60 7.32
N LYS A 138 15.98 12.10 8.34
CA LYS A 138 15.93 10.69 8.75
C LYS A 138 14.80 9.89 8.13
N PHE A 139 13.95 10.51 7.31
CA PHE A 139 12.75 9.84 6.79
C PHE A 139 13.07 8.62 5.91
N ALA A 140 14.06 8.73 5.02
CA ALA A 140 14.45 7.61 4.16
C ALA A 140 14.94 6.40 4.97
N GLU A 141 15.65 6.66 6.08
CA GLU A 141 16.12 5.63 7.00
C GLU A 141 14.96 4.99 7.77
N LEU A 142 14.05 5.81 8.32
CA LEU A 142 12.81 5.37 8.98
C LEU A 142 11.99 4.46 8.05
N LYS A 143 11.68 4.97 6.85
CA LYS A 143 10.90 4.27 5.83
C LYS A 143 11.52 2.93 5.49
N SER A 144 12.83 2.90 5.21
CA SER A 144 13.52 1.65 4.87
C SER A 144 13.44 0.60 5.99
N ARG A 145 13.53 1.02 7.26
CA ARG A 145 13.45 0.08 8.40
C ARG A 145 12.05 -0.47 8.59
N ILE A 146 11.03 0.39 8.56
CA ILE A 146 9.62 -0.03 8.65
C ILE A 146 9.28 -0.99 7.51
N GLU A 147 9.60 -0.61 6.26
CA GLU A 147 9.33 -1.45 5.10
C GLU A 147 10.00 -2.82 5.18
N SER A 148 11.22 -2.89 5.71
CA SER A 148 11.96 -4.15 5.88
C SER A 148 11.35 -5.05 6.96
N ASP A 149 10.92 -4.47 8.08
CA ASP A 149 10.23 -5.18 9.16
C ASP A 149 8.91 -5.77 8.66
N ILE A 150 8.09 -4.95 8.02
CA ILE A 150 6.78 -5.40 7.53
C ILE A 150 6.93 -6.44 6.42
N TYR A 151 7.92 -6.28 5.52
CA TYR A 151 8.21 -7.31 4.52
C TYR A 151 8.65 -8.63 5.17
N SER A 152 9.41 -8.58 6.26
CA SER A 152 9.81 -9.78 7.02
C SER A 152 8.59 -10.47 7.66
N LYS A 153 7.68 -9.70 8.28
CA LYS A 153 6.40 -10.19 8.83
C LYS A 153 5.54 -10.83 7.75
N PHE A 154 5.48 -10.23 6.56
CA PHE A 154 4.80 -10.80 5.41
C PHE A 154 5.38 -12.15 4.99
N LEU A 155 6.71 -12.25 4.86
CA LEU A 155 7.37 -13.53 4.53
C LEU A 155 7.13 -14.60 5.59
N ALA A 156 6.98 -14.20 6.86
CA ALA A 156 6.61 -15.07 7.97
C ALA A 156 5.10 -15.40 8.03
N ASN A 157 4.28 -14.82 7.14
CA ASN A 157 2.82 -14.93 7.13
C ASN A 157 2.17 -14.44 8.44
N GLU A 158 2.78 -13.42 9.06
CA GLU A 158 2.27 -12.74 10.26
C GLU A 158 1.30 -11.64 9.84
N PHE A 159 0.02 -11.99 9.82
CA PHE A 159 -1.07 -11.05 9.55
C PHE A 159 -1.86 -10.78 10.82
N ILE A 160 -1.99 -9.50 11.16
CA ILE A 160 -2.77 -9.01 12.28
C ILE A 160 -3.85 -8.09 11.70
N ASP A 161 -5.11 -8.42 11.91
CA ASP A 161 -6.22 -7.55 11.50
C ASP A 161 -6.13 -6.21 12.24
N ASN A 162 -6.46 -5.12 11.55
CA ASN A 162 -6.51 -3.77 12.10
C ASN A 162 -7.92 -3.20 11.92
N TYR A 163 -8.35 -2.44 12.92
CA TYR A 163 -9.67 -1.80 12.97
C TYR A 163 -9.59 -0.32 13.36
N GLU A 164 -8.37 0.23 13.44
CA GLU A 164 -8.11 1.62 13.78
C GLU A 164 -7.49 2.32 12.57
N ASP A 165 -8.11 3.40 12.09
CA ASP A 165 -7.57 4.22 11.01
C ASP A 165 -6.68 5.32 11.60
N PHE A 166 -5.48 5.55 11.06
CA PHE A 166 -4.59 6.57 11.60
C PHE A 166 -5.19 7.98 11.50
N GLU A 167 -6.07 8.22 10.53
CA GLU A 167 -6.76 9.49 10.34
C GLU A 167 -7.65 9.85 11.53
N ASP A 168 -8.16 8.86 12.27
CA ASP A 168 -8.97 9.07 13.48
C ASP A 168 -8.12 9.51 14.69
N LEU A 169 -6.79 9.37 14.60
CA LEU A 169 -5.86 9.80 15.65
C LEU A 169 -5.38 11.25 15.45
N ALA A 170 -5.72 11.88 14.33
CA ALA A 170 -5.36 13.26 14.02
C ALA A 170 -6.27 14.25 14.78
N ASP A 171 -5.94 14.51 16.04
CA ASP A 171 -6.53 15.61 16.86
C ASP A 171 -6.35 16.99 16.20
#